data_AF-A0A3L6QCD4-F1
#
_entry.id   AF-A0A3L6QCD4-F1
#
_cell.length_a   1.000
_cell.length_b   1.000
_cell.length_c   1.000
_cell.angle_alpha   90.00
_cell.angle_beta   90.00
_cell.angle_gamma   90.00
#
_symmetry.space_group_name_H-M   'P 1'
#
loop_
_entity.id
_entity.type
_entity.pdbx_description
1 polymer ?
#
loop_
_entity_poly.entity_id
_entity_poly.type
_entity_poly.pdbx_seq_one_letter_code
_entity_poly.pdbx_strand_id
1 'polypeptide(L)'
;MEEIELPRRCFDLRKEDVQVRHAQGVHNVEGEKDPSAYTSPAFFDAPITPLGWRQVDYLREHVKNCGLAEKIELVICSPLLRTMQTAVGVFGGESYTGGGGAPPLMVENAGQSERLAISSLNCPPFLAVETCRERLIENDEDVLWVPDVTEAHKSFAARGMKFMDCVIESGSPSLNYPGNIPVRLDLPSDVTDN
;
A
#
# COMPACT_ATOMS: atom_id res chain seq x y z
N MET A 1 18.42 -14.65 24.94
CA MET A 1 17.47 -14.98 23.87
C MET A 1 16.14 -15.08 24.57
N GLU A 2 15.34 -14.01 24.54
CA GLU A 2 14.08 -13.92 25.28
C GLU A 2 12.97 -14.22 24.28
N GLU A 3 12.29 -15.35 24.45
CA GLU A 3 11.15 -15.73 23.61
C GLU A 3 10.03 -14.72 23.84
N ILE A 4 9.59 -14.09 22.76
CA ILE A 4 8.43 -13.21 22.77
C ILE A 4 7.19 -14.12 22.73
N GLU A 5 6.56 -14.36 23.89
CA GLU A 5 5.21 -14.92 23.93
C GLU A 5 4.21 -13.88 23.43
N LEU A 6 3.83 -13.98 22.16
CA LEU A 6 2.69 -13.24 21.63
C LEU A 6 1.40 -13.87 22.17
N PRO A 7 0.45 -13.08 22.68
CA PRO A 7 -0.79 -13.60 23.24
C PRO A 7 -1.59 -14.33 22.15
N ARG A 8 -1.75 -15.65 22.32
CA ARG A 8 -2.62 -16.48 21.46
C ARG A 8 -4.07 -16.15 21.76
N ARG A 9 -4.63 -15.14 21.10
CA ARG A 9 -6.09 -14.93 21.06
C ARG A 9 -6.70 -15.74 19.93
N CYS A 10 -7.90 -16.24 20.18
CA CYS A 10 -8.63 -17.17 19.33
C CYS A 10 -8.96 -16.46 18.00
N PHE A 11 -8.15 -16.71 16.97
CA PHE A 11 -8.43 -16.33 15.59
C PHE A 11 -9.82 -16.87 15.20
N ASP A 12 -10.69 -16.06 14.60
CA ASP A 12 -11.72 -16.63 13.75
C ASP A 12 -10.98 -17.27 12.55
N LEU A 13 -10.77 -18.59 12.62
CA LEU A 13 -9.91 -19.41 11.75
C LEU A 13 -10.38 -19.48 10.28
N ARG A 14 -11.11 -18.49 9.77
CA ARG A 14 -11.80 -18.55 8.46
C ARG A 14 -11.34 -17.55 7.41
N LYS A 15 -10.48 -16.58 7.76
CA LYS A 15 -9.91 -15.61 6.81
C LYS A 15 -8.47 -16.03 6.51
N GLU A 16 -8.17 -16.32 5.25
CA GLU A 16 -6.81 -16.60 4.79
C GLU A 16 -6.11 -15.28 4.43
N ASP A 17 -4.97 -15.00 5.07
CA ASP A 17 -4.16 -13.82 4.78
C ASP A 17 -3.04 -14.14 3.79
N VAL A 18 -2.94 -13.36 2.72
CA VAL A 18 -1.85 -13.45 1.74
C VAL A 18 -1.02 -12.18 1.78
N GLN A 19 0.28 -12.31 2.07
CA GLN A 19 1.20 -11.17 2.10
C GLN A 19 1.99 -11.08 0.80
N VAL A 20 2.02 -9.89 0.20
CA VAL A 20 2.76 -9.59 -1.03
C VAL A 20 3.67 -8.39 -0.77
N ARG A 21 4.96 -8.55 -1.06
CA ARG A 21 5.93 -7.44 -1.07
C ARG A 21 5.75 -6.64 -2.36
N HIS A 22 5.95 -5.31 -2.31
CA HIS A 22 5.99 -4.50 -3.52
C HIS A 22 7.05 -5.02 -4.51
N ALA A 23 6.78 -4.88 -5.81
CA ALA A 23 7.75 -5.17 -6.86
C ALA A 23 8.95 -4.21 -6.79
N GLN A 24 10.01 -4.47 -7.55
CA GLN A 24 11.22 -3.66 -7.52
C GLN A 24 10.91 -2.18 -7.76
N GLY A 25 11.16 -1.36 -6.73
CA GLY A 25 11.07 0.09 -6.77
C GLY A 25 12.37 0.73 -7.27
N VAL A 26 12.28 1.96 -7.80
CA VAL A 26 13.48 2.77 -8.11
C VAL A 26 14.36 2.91 -6.85
N HIS A 27 13.76 3.08 -5.66
CA HIS A 27 14.50 3.11 -4.39
C HIS A 27 15.33 1.84 -4.12
N ASN A 28 14.92 0.65 -4.60
CA ASN A 28 15.72 -0.56 -4.45
C ASN A 28 16.97 -0.49 -5.31
N VAL A 29 16.82 -0.06 -6.57
CA VAL A 29 17.93 0.06 -7.52
C VAL A 29 18.95 1.08 -7.04
N GLU A 30 18.49 2.23 -6.55
CA GLU A 30 19.39 3.26 -6.05
C GLU A 30 19.99 2.87 -4.69
N GLY A 31 19.24 2.23 -3.80
CA GLY A 31 19.75 1.69 -2.53
C GLY A 31 20.79 0.57 -2.68
N GLU A 32 20.71 -0.23 -3.74
CA GLU A 32 21.72 -1.25 -4.06
C GLU A 32 23.04 -0.61 -4.54
N LYS A 33 22.98 0.56 -5.18
CA LYS A 33 24.17 1.32 -5.61
C LYS A 33 24.78 2.09 -4.45
N ASP A 34 23.92 2.74 -3.66
CA ASP A 34 24.30 3.55 -2.51
C ASP A 34 23.27 3.34 -1.39
N PRO A 35 23.66 2.68 -0.28
CA PRO A 35 22.77 2.42 0.85
C PRO A 35 22.11 3.68 1.45
N SER A 36 22.72 4.86 1.31
CA SER A 36 22.12 6.11 1.79
C SER A 36 20.86 6.50 1.01
N ALA A 37 20.66 5.95 -0.19
CA ALA A 37 19.46 6.20 -0.98
C ALA A 37 18.19 5.63 -0.34
N TYR A 38 18.28 4.64 0.55
CA TYR A 38 17.11 4.11 1.29
C TYR A 38 16.49 5.10 2.28
N THR A 39 17.21 6.16 2.62
CA THR A 39 16.74 7.20 3.55
C THR A 39 16.60 8.56 2.86
N SER A 40 16.91 8.63 1.57
CA SER A 40 16.77 9.83 0.76
C SER A 40 15.28 10.20 0.53
N PRO A 41 14.89 11.47 0.78
CA PRO A 41 13.55 11.95 0.46
C PRO A 41 13.19 11.79 -1.02
N ALA A 42 14.18 11.85 -1.90
CA ALA A 42 13.99 11.72 -3.34
C ALA A 42 13.43 10.35 -3.74
N PHE A 43 13.63 9.32 -2.91
CA PHE A 43 13.17 7.96 -3.17
C PHE A 43 12.08 7.50 -2.21
N PHE A 44 11.57 8.37 -1.34
CA PHE A 44 10.54 8.04 -0.36
C PHE A 44 9.30 7.43 -1.01
N ASP A 45 8.76 8.10 -2.03
CA ASP A 45 7.58 7.67 -2.77
C ASP A 45 7.91 7.21 -4.20
N ALA A 46 9.08 6.60 -4.37
CA ALA A 46 9.57 6.20 -5.69
C ALA A 46 8.65 5.16 -6.36
N PRO A 47 8.43 5.26 -7.69
CA PRO A 47 7.64 4.28 -8.44
C PRO A 47 8.38 2.94 -8.60
N ILE A 48 7.66 1.93 -9.08
CA ILE A 48 8.26 0.67 -9.55
C ILE A 48 8.98 0.83 -10.88
N THR A 49 10.05 0.06 -11.07
CA THR A 49 10.87 0.08 -12.28
C THR A 49 10.19 -0.69 -13.43
N PRO A 50 10.70 -0.61 -14.68
CA PRO A 50 10.26 -1.52 -15.74
C PRO A 50 10.42 -3.01 -15.39
N LEU A 51 11.45 -3.37 -14.60
CA LEU A 51 11.58 -4.73 -14.07
C LEU A 51 10.50 -5.03 -13.03
N GLY A 52 10.20 -4.08 -12.13
CA GLY A 52 9.11 -4.19 -11.17
C GLY A 52 7.76 -4.43 -11.85
N TRP A 53 7.46 -3.72 -12.94
CA TRP A 53 6.25 -3.95 -13.72
C TRP A 53 6.18 -5.34 -14.35
N ARG A 54 7.30 -5.91 -14.82
CA ARG A 54 7.33 -7.31 -15.28
C ARG A 54 7.02 -8.28 -14.15
N GLN A 55 7.54 -8.04 -12.94
CA GLN A 55 7.21 -8.86 -11.76
C GLN A 55 5.72 -8.79 -11.43
N VAL A 56 5.11 -7.60 -11.55
CA VAL A 56 3.67 -7.40 -11.39
C VAL A 56 2.87 -8.21 -12.40
N ASP A 57 3.25 -8.18 -13.69
CA ASP A 57 2.56 -8.96 -14.73
C ASP A 57 2.62 -10.46 -14.44
N TYR A 58 3.81 -10.99 -14.10
CA TYR A 58 3.97 -12.40 -13.74
C TYR A 58 3.12 -12.80 -12.54
N LEU A 59 3.09 -11.95 -11.50
CA LEU A 59 2.30 -12.23 -10.31
C LEU A 59 0.80 -12.18 -10.62
N ARG A 60 0.34 -11.20 -11.42
CA ARG A 60 -1.06 -11.11 -11.90
C ARG A 60 -1.48 -12.39 -12.62
N GLU A 61 -0.67 -12.85 -13.57
CA GLU A 61 -0.94 -14.10 -14.30
C GLU A 61 -0.99 -15.29 -13.34
N HIS A 62 -0.05 -15.38 -12.40
CA HIS A 62 -0.01 -16.47 -11.41
C HIS A 62 -1.27 -16.50 -10.54
N VAL A 63 -1.68 -15.36 -9.95
CA VAL A 63 -2.85 -15.31 -9.05
C VAL A 63 -4.16 -15.57 -9.78
N LYS A 64 -4.26 -15.22 -11.06
CA LYS A 64 -5.39 -15.57 -11.92
C LYS A 64 -5.40 -17.07 -12.21
N ASN A 65 -4.27 -17.64 -12.64
CA ASN A 65 -4.19 -19.05 -13.03
C ASN A 65 -4.41 -20.02 -11.86
N CYS A 66 -4.04 -19.63 -10.63
CA CYS A 66 -4.30 -20.46 -9.44
C CYS A 66 -5.69 -20.23 -8.82
N GLY A 67 -6.51 -19.34 -9.39
CA GLY A 67 -7.84 -18.99 -8.89
C GLY A 67 -7.83 -18.20 -7.58
N LEU A 68 -6.67 -17.68 -7.15
CA LEU A 68 -6.58 -16.85 -5.94
C LEU A 68 -7.27 -15.50 -6.15
N ALA A 69 -7.17 -14.92 -7.35
CA ALA A 69 -7.79 -13.62 -7.67
C ALA A 69 -9.30 -13.58 -7.38
N GLU A 70 -10.00 -14.70 -7.57
CA GLU A 70 -11.45 -14.82 -7.33
C GLU A 70 -11.82 -14.96 -5.84
N LYS A 71 -10.84 -15.28 -5.00
CA LYS A 71 -11.03 -15.48 -3.55
C LYS A 71 -10.70 -14.25 -2.72
N ILE A 72 -10.02 -13.26 -3.30
CA ILE A 72 -9.64 -12.04 -2.58
C ILE A 72 -10.88 -11.17 -2.37
N GLU A 73 -11.23 -10.94 -1.11
CA GLU A 73 -12.36 -10.08 -0.73
C GLU A 73 -11.95 -8.62 -0.47
N LEU A 74 -10.67 -8.37 -0.20
CA LEU A 74 -10.13 -7.06 0.14
C LEU A 74 -8.62 -7.02 -0.14
N VAL A 75 -8.14 -5.94 -0.76
CA VAL A 75 -6.72 -5.65 -0.90
C VAL A 75 -6.38 -4.47 0.00
N ILE A 76 -5.49 -4.70 0.97
CA ILE A 76 -4.97 -3.64 1.83
C ILE A 76 -3.51 -3.38 1.47
N CYS A 77 -3.16 -2.12 1.26
CA CYS A 77 -1.80 -1.76 0.88
C CYS A 77 -1.31 -0.49 1.60
N SER A 78 0.01 -0.33 1.60
CA SER A 78 0.60 0.96 1.94
C SER A 78 0.26 2.01 0.87
N PRO A 79 0.03 3.27 1.27
CA PRO A 79 -0.21 4.40 0.37
C PRO A 79 1.05 4.88 -0.38
N LEU A 80 2.17 4.16 -0.29
CA LEU A 80 3.34 4.43 -1.13
C LEU A 80 3.06 4.05 -2.59
N LEU A 81 3.55 4.85 -3.53
CA LEU A 81 3.32 4.67 -4.97
C LEU A 81 3.73 3.28 -5.44
N ARG A 82 4.89 2.78 -5.01
CA ARG A 82 5.36 1.42 -5.36
C ARG A 82 4.43 0.30 -4.86
N THR A 83 3.82 0.45 -3.69
CA THR A 83 2.90 -0.55 -3.13
C THR A 83 1.55 -0.48 -3.81
N MET A 84 1.05 0.73 -4.09
CA MET A 84 -0.19 0.92 -4.86
C MET A 84 -0.05 0.42 -6.30
N GLN A 85 1.05 0.72 -7.00
CA GLN A 85 1.31 0.23 -8.36
C GLN A 85 1.39 -1.31 -8.39
N THR A 86 2.02 -1.92 -7.39
CA THR A 86 2.05 -3.39 -7.27
C THR A 86 0.64 -3.94 -7.02
N ALA A 87 -0.07 -3.39 -6.02
CA ALA A 87 -1.39 -3.88 -5.64
C ALA A 87 -2.41 -3.74 -6.77
N VAL A 88 -2.50 -2.56 -7.38
CA VAL A 88 -3.43 -2.28 -8.48
C VAL A 88 -3.02 -3.04 -9.74
N GLY A 89 -1.72 -3.16 -10.03
CA GLY A 89 -1.25 -3.95 -11.16
C GLY A 89 -1.59 -5.43 -11.03
N VAL A 90 -1.45 -6.01 -9.84
CA VAL A 90 -1.72 -7.44 -9.61
C VAL A 90 -3.22 -7.71 -9.50
N PHE A 91 -3.93 -6.95 -8.66
CA PHE A 91 -5.30 -7.26 -8.27
C PHE A 91 -6.36 -6.33 -8.86
N GLY A 92 -5.98 -5.29 -9.59
CA GLY A 92 -6.92 -4.37 -10.24
C GLY A 92 -7.64 -4.99 -11.44
N GLY A 93 -8.57 -4.24 -12.01
CA GLY A 93 -9.36 -4.66 -13.16
C GLY A 93 -8.53 -4.76 -14.45
N GLU A 94 -9.21 -4.99 -15.57
CA GLU A 94 -8.58 -4.97 -16.90
C GLU A 94 -8.26 -3.52 -17.34
N SER A 95 -7.67 -3.39 -18.53
CA SER A 95 -7.42 -2.07 -19.15
C SER A 95 -8.70 -1.23 -19.20
N TYR A 96 -8.60 0.00 -18.73
CA TYR A 96 -9.71 0.94 -18.72
C TYR A 96 -10.03 1.44 -20.14
N THR A 97 -11.26 1.25 -20.60
CA THR A 97 -11.70 1.63 -21.96
C THR A 97 -12.54 2.90 -22.01
N GLY A 98 -12.64 3.67 -20.92
CA GLY A 98 -13.35 4.97 -20.90
C GLY A 98 -14.89 4.89 -20.95
N GLY A 99 -15.47 3.72 -21.22
CA GLY A 99 -16.89 3.58 -21.53
C GLY A 99 -17.84 3.36 -20.34
N GLY A 100 -17.32 3.19 -19.11
CA GLY A 100 -18.09 2.66 -17.99
C GLY A 100 -18.58 3.68 -16.94
N GLY A 101 -18.25 4.97 -17.06
CA GLY A 101 -18.63 6.02 -16.09
C GLY A 101 -17.94 5.95 -14.72
N ALA A 102 -17.40 4.80 -14.31
CA ALA A 102 -16.58 4.65 -13.10
C ALA A 102 -15.14 5.16 -13.34
N PRO A 103 -14.54 5.90 -12.38
CA PRO A 103 -13.15 6.33 -12.50
C PRO A 103 -12.19 5.13 -12.51
N PRO A 104 -11.04 5.23 -13.20
CA PRO A 104 -10.02 4.19 -13.17
C PRO A 104 -9.50 4.00 -11.73
N LEU A 105 -9.12 2.77 -11.41
CA LEU A 105 -8.45 2.44 -10.15
C LEU A 105 -7.02 3.00 -10.12
N MET A 106 -6.36 3.06 -11.28
CA MET A 106 -5.09 3.77 -11.47
C MET A 106 -5.11 4.45 -12.82
N VAL A 107 -4.74 5.73 -12.85
CA VAL A 107 -4.69 6.55 -14.07
C VAL A 107 -3.58 6.08 -15.02
N GLU A 108 -3.69 6.47 -16.28
CA GLU A 108 -2.65 6.19 -17.27
C GLU A 108 -1.32 6.85 -16.86
N ASN A 109 -0.23 6.17 -17.19
CA ASN A 109 1.15 6.63 -16.95
C ASN A 109 1.44 7.03 -15.49
N ALA A 110 0.70 6.48 -14.51
CA ALA A 110 0.95 6.73 -13.09
C ALA A 110 2.38 6.34 -12.72
N GLY A 111 3.12 7.27 -12.11
CA GLY A 111 4.54 7.11 -11.79
C GLY A 111 5.45 6.93 -13.00
N GLN A 112 5.12 7.57 -14.14
CA GLN A 112 5.90 7.49 -15.39
C GLN A 112 6.08 6.05 -15.89
N SER A 113 5.03 5.23 -15.72
CA SER A 113 5.07 3.79 -16.01
C SER A 113 4.88 3.43 -17.48
N GLU A 114 4.47 4.38 -18.33
CA GLU A 114 4.06 4.15 -19.72
C GLU A 114 2.89 3.14 -19.86
N ARG A 115 2.17 2.88 -18.76
CA ARG A 115 1.03 1.95 -18.74
C ARG A 115 -0.30 2.64 -18.97
N LEU A 116 -1.23 1.87 -19.55
CA LEU A 116 -2.62 2.29 -19.66
C LEU A 116 -3.26 2.36 -18.27
N ALA A 117 -4.35 3.13 -18.19
CA ALA A 117 -5.17 3.16 -16.99
C ALA A 117 -5.74 1.76 -16.66
N ILE A 118 -5.80 1.46 -15.36
CA ILE A 118 -6.34 0.20 -14.83
C ILE A 118 -7.75 0.46 -14.31
N SER A 119 -8.71 -0.37 -14.72
CA SER A 119 -10.10 -0.26 -14.34
C SER A 119 -10.34 -0.66 -12.88
N SER A 120 -11.36 -0.06 -12.25
CA SER A 120 -11.90 -0.47 -10.96
C SER A 120 -13.00 -1.54 -11.09
N LEU A 121 -13.35 -1.95 -12.32
CA LEU A 121 -14.35 -2.99 -12.57
C LEU A 121 -13.75 -4.38 -12.36
N ASN A 122 -14.55 -5.29 -11.77
CA ASN A 122 -14.21 -6.69 -11.54
C ASN A 122 -12.93 -6.90 -10.71
N CYS A 123 -12.60 -5.97 -9.82
CA CYS A 123 -11.54 -6.14 -8.84
C CYS A 123 -12.10 -6.09 -7.41
N PRO A 124 -11.42 -6.67 -6.42
CA PRO A 124 -11.79 -6.51 -5.01
C PRO A 124 -11.74 -5.03 -4.58
N PRO A 125 -12.42 -4.67 -3.48
CA PRO A 125 -12.18 -3.43 -2.74
C PRO A 125 -10.69 -3.21 -2.44
N PHE A 126 -10.24 -1.97 -2.54
CA PHE A 126 -8.89 -1.54 -2.15
C PHE A 126 -8.95 -0.59 -0.96
N LEU A 127 -8.01 -0.77 -0.04
CA LEU A 127 -7.81 0.13 1.10
C LEU A 127 -6.33 0.48 1.21
N ALA A 128 -5.99 1.74 0.96
CA ALA A 128 -4.66 2.26 1.23
C ALA A 128 -4.64 2.79 2.68
N VAL A 129 -3.77 2.24 3.53
CA VAL A 129 -3.74 2.59 4.95
C VAL A 129 -2.34 3.08 5.34
N GLU A 130 -2.29 4.28 5.90
CA GLU A 130 -1.05 4.90 6.40
C GLU A 130 -0.30 3.99 7.38
N THR A 131 -1.02 3.26 8.25
CA THR A 131 -0.42 2.30 9.18
C THR A 131 0.33 1.15 8.51
N CYS A 132 0.09 0.89 7.22
CA CYS A 132 0.82 -0.11 6.44
C CYS A 132 2.13 0.43 5.85
N ARG A 133 2.45 1.72 5.98
CA ARG A 133 3.77 2.21 5.55
C ARG A 133 4.86 1.51 6.34
N GLU A 134 5.98 1.26 5.66
CA GLU A 134 7.22 0.83 6.30
C GLU A 134 7.70 1.85 7.37
N ARG A 135 7.33 3.13 7.21
CA ARG A 135 7.64 4.25 8.13
C ARG A 135 6.43 5.20 8.20
N LEU A 136 5.94 5.51 9.41
CA LEU A 136 4.83 6.45 9.61
C LEU A 136 5.33 7.90 9.61
N ILE A 137 4.49 8.81 9.12
CA ILE A 137 4.60 10.25 9.32
C ILE A 137 3.46 10.59 10.29
N GLU A 138 3.77 11.00 11.52
CA GLU A 138 2.76 11.21 12.57
C GLU A 138 2.14 12.62 12.55
N ASN A 139 2.76 13.63 11.92
CA ASN A 139 2.20 14.97 11.62
C ASN A 139 3.13 15.84 10.72
N ASP A 140 2.67 17.03 10.32
CA ASP A 140 3.44 18.02 9.51
C ASP A 140 4.64 18.65 10.26
N GLU A 141 4.69 18.50 11.59
CA GLU A 141 5.79 18.90 12.48
C GLU A 141 6.65 17.68 12.90
N ASP A 142 6.52 16.54 12.21
CA ASP A 142 7.10 15.30 12.67
C ASP A 142 8.60 15.26 12.35
N VAL A 143 9.37 15.77 13.31
CA VAL A 143 10.84 15.76 13.37
C VAL A 143 11.39 14.31 13.46
N LEU A 144 10.54 13.26 13.41
CA LEU A 144 10.96 11.86 13.33
C LEU A 144 11.28 11.38 11.90
N TRP A 145 11.21 12.25 10.89
CA TRP A 145 12.09 12.06 9.73
C TRP A 145 13.52 12.47 10.12
N VAL A 146 14.23 11.53 10.76
CA VAL A 146 15.68 11.58 10.87
C VAL A 146 16.20 10.48 9.94
N PRO A 147 17.05 10.79 8.93
CA PRO A 147 17.56 9.80 7.99
C PRO A 147 18.21 8.57 8.65
N ASP A 148 18.55 8.63 9.94
CA ASP A 148 19.33 7.62 10.65
C ASP A 148 18.54 6.78 11.68
N VAL A 149 17.22 6.94 11.85
CA VAL A 149 16.46 6.18 12.89
C VAL A 149 15.46 5.21 12.26
N THR A 150 15.80 3.92 12.30
CA THR A 150 14.87 2.83 11.95
C THR A 150 13.98 2.50 13.15
N GLU A 151 12.67 2.31 12.93
CA GLU A 151 11.77 1.83 13.99
C GLU A 151 12.28 0.51 14.59
N ALA A 152 12.23 0.37 15.91
CA ALA A 152 12.63 -0.86 16.57
C ALA A 152 11.70 -2.03 16.16
N HIS A 153 12.26 -3.22 15.95
CA HIS A 153 11.50 -4.43 15.56
C HIS A 153 10.29 -4.71 16.47
N LYS A 154 10.41 -4.43 17.78
CA LYS A 154 9.31 -4.60 18.74
C LYS A 154 8.17 -3.62 18.49
N SER A 155 8.48 -2.37 18.19
CA SER A 155 7.49 -1.34 17.86
C SER A 155 6.79 -1.64 16.53
N PHE A 156 7.57 -2.07 15.52
CA PHE A 156 7.04 -2.50 14.22
C PHE A 156 6.06 -3.68 14.38
N ALA A 157 6.45 -4.70 15.15
CA ALA A 157 5.59 -5.85 15.41
C ALA A 157 4.31 -5.47 16.18
N ALA A 158 4.43 -4.61 17.20
CA ALA A 158 3.27 -4.14 17.97
C ALA A 158 2.29 -3.33 17.10
N ARG A 159 2.82 -2.47 16.22
CA ARG A 159 2.03 -1.72 15.24
C ARG A 159 1.35 -2.65 14.23
N GLY A 160 2.07 -3.64 13.72
CA GLY A 160 1.52 -4.67 12.85
C GLY A 160 0.37 -5.42 13.49
N MET A 161 0.51 -5.82 14.77
CA MET A 161 -0.57 -6.48 15.50
C MET A 161 -1.78 -5.57 15.70
N LYS A 162 -1.57 -4.30 16.10
CA LYS A 162 -2.65 -3.34 16.27
C LYS A 162 -3.41 -3.06 14.96
N PHE A 163 -2.69 -3.04 13.84
CA PHE A 163 -3.30 -2.93 12.52
C PHE A 163 -4.14 -4.16 12.17
N MET A 164 -3.63 -5.37 12.40
CA MET A 164 -4.39 -6.61 12.15
C MET A 164 -5.62 -6.69 13.06
N ASP A 165 -5.51 -6.28 14.33
CA ASP A 165 -6.65 -6.17 15.24
C ASP A 165 -7.71 -5.21 14.66
N CYS A 166 -7.32 -4.04 14.16
CA CYS A 166 -8.23 -3.10 13.51
C CYS A 166 -8.92 -3.68 12.26
N VAL A 167 -8.20 -4.43 11.42
CA VAL A 167 -8.74 -5.07 10.21
C VAL A 167 -9.75 -6.16 10.59
N ILE A 168 -9.48 -6.92 11.64
CA ILE A 168 -10.32 -8.03 12.11
C ILE A 168 -11.55 -7.50 12.86
N GLU A 169 -11.39 -6.50 13.73
CA GLU A 169 -12.45 -5.93 14.57
C GLU A 169 -13.43 -5.05 13.78
N SER A 170 -12.99 -4.43 12.68
CA SER A 170 -13.83 -3.50 11.90
C SER A 170 -14.95 -4.18 11.11
N GLY A 171 -14.94 -5.51 10.92
CA GLY A 171 -16.07 -6.33 10.45
C GLY A 171 -16.70 -5.99 9.08
N SER A 172 -16.34 -4.87 8.46
CA SER A 172 -16.80 -4.36 7.16
C SER A 172 -16.04 -3.06 6.87
N PRO A 173 -15.17 -2.98 5.84
CA PRO A 173 -14.65 -1.71 5.40
C PRO A 173 -15.81 -0.98 4.73
N SER A 174 -16.36 0.04 5.38
CA SER A 174 -17.20 1.03 4.72
C SER A 174 -16.33 1.71 3.65
N LEU A 175 -16.43 1.19 2.43
CA LEU A 175 -15.86 1.72 1.21
C LEU A 175 -16.22 3.19 1.06
N ASN A 176 -15.21 4.05 1.09
CA ASN A 176 -15.19 5.27 0.30
C ASN A 176 -13.74 5.73 0.15
N TYR A 177 -13.09 5.27 -0.92
CA TYR A 177 -11.94 5.96 -1.49
C TYR A 177 -12.42 6.70 -2.76
N PRO A 178 -12.91 7.94 -2.64
CA PRO A 178 -13.14 8.79 -3.81
C PRO A 178 -11.77 9.27 -4.28
N GLY A 179 -11.38 8.91 -5.50
CA GLY A 179 -10.04 9.13 -6.04
C GLY A 179 -9.65 10.59 -6.24
N ASN A 180 -9.40 11.32 -5.15
CA ASN A 180 -8.67 12.59 -5.13
C ASN A 180 -7.57 12.49 -4.06
N ILE A 181 -6.31 12.60 -4.51
CA ILE A 181 -5.19 12.91 -3.62
C ILE A 181 -5.48 14.33 -3.07
N PRO A 182 -5.55 14.55 -1.75
CA PRO A 182 -5.74 15.89 -1.22
C PRO A 182 -4.60 16.78 -1.69
N VAL A 183 -4.92 17.77 -2.51
CA VAL A 183 -4.01 18.87 -2.82
C VAL A 183 -4.23 19.93 -1.74
N ARG A 184 -3.23 20.04 -0.86
CA ARG A 184 -2.92 21.12 0.12
C ARG A 184 -3.41 21.02 1.57
N LEU A 185 -2.39 21.06 2.43
CA LEU A 185 -2.14 21.96 3.58
C LEU A 185 -3.20 21.95 4.68
N ASP A 186 -2.99 21.07 5.65
CA ASP A 186 -3.78 21.01 6.87
C ASP A 186 -3.52 22.27 7.72
N LEU A 187 -4.58 23.06 7.92
CA LEU A 187 -4.68 23.95 9.07
C LEU A 187 -5.35 23.16 10.22
N PRO A 188 -4.87 23.29 11.47
CA PRO A 188 -5.42 22.56 12.60
C PRO A 188 -6.83 23.03 12.98
N SER A 189 -7.60 22.08 13.51
CA SER A 189 -9.04 22.05 13.77
C SER A 189 -9.63 23.10 14.73
N ASP A 190 -8.88 24.14 15.13
CA ASP A 190 -9.25 25.00 16.26
C ASP A 190 -9.60 26.45 15.86
N VAL A 191 -10.09 26.68 14.64
CA VAL A 191 -10.69 27.98 14.30
C VAL A 191 -12.18 27.95 14.66
N THR A 192 -12.51 28.43 15.85
CA THR A 192 -13.87 28.88 16.15
C THR A 192 -14.11 30.21 15.45
N ASP A 193 -15.17 30.27 14.63
CA ASP A 193 -15.66 31.51 14.01
C ASP A 193 -15.82 32.64 15.04
N ASN A 194 -15.15 33.76 14.78
CA ASN A 194 -15.55 35.12 15.18
C ASN A 194 -14.93 36.15 14.25
#